data_AF-A0A3M1L9R5-F1
#
_entry.id   AF-A0A3M1L9R5-F1
#
_cell.length_a   1.000
_cell.length_b   1.000
_cell.length_c   1.000
_cell.angle_alpha   90.00
_cell.angle_beta   90.00
_cell.angle_gamma   90.00
#
_symmetry.space_group_name_H-M   'P 1'
#
loop_
_entity.id
_entity.type
_entity.pdbx_description
1 polymer ?
#
loop_
_entity_poly.entity_id
_entity_poly.type
_entity_poly.pdbx_seq_one_letter_code
_entity_poly.pdbx_strand_id
1 'polypeptide(L)' 'MAYFSFRTEPFYTTPYGAAYLGDALDYLRQMEPETVDLIVTSPPFALKRKKEYGNVEAEDYVPWFLDFALEFK' A
#
# COMPACT_ATOMS: atom_id res chain seq x y z
N MET A 1 -22.42 1.51 -2.30
CA MET A 1 -21.15 1.38 -1.55
C MET A 1 -20.29 0.43 -2.34
N ALA A 2 -19.12 0.87 -2.82
CA ALA A 2 -18.20 -0.03 -3.51
C ALA A 2 -17.65 -1.00 -2.47
N TYR A 3 -18.01 -2.27 -2.58
CA TYR A 3 -17.45 -3.32 -1.74
C TYR A 3 -16.11 -3.73 -2.36
N PHE A 4 -15.01 -3.16 -1.86
CA PHE A 4 -13.70 -3.75 -2.08
C PHE A 4 -13.67 -5.10 -1.36
N SER A 5 -13.58 -6.20 -2.13
CA SER A 5 -13.51 -7.55 -1.58
C SER A 5 -12.08 -8.08 -1.73
N PHE A 6 -11.26 -7.86 -0.71
CA PHE A 6 -9.97 -8.54 -0.62
C PHE A 6 -10.17 -9.99 -0.17
N ARG A 7 -9.20 -10.86 -0.46
CA ARG A 7 -9.23 -12.27 -0.04
C ARG A 7 -9.17 -12.47 1.48
N THR A 8 -8.79 -11.44 2.22
CA THR A 8 -8.64 -11.45 3.68
C THR A 8 -9.70 -10.59 4.34
N GLU A 9 -10.05 -10.93 5.58
CA GLU A 9 -10.93 -10.10 6.41
C GLU A 9 -10.19 -8.83 6.86
N PRO A 10 -10.92 -7.71 7.05
CA PRO A 10 -10.33 -6.49 7.59
C PRO A 10 -9.86 -6.70 9.04
N PHE A 11 -8.73 -6.09 9.38
CA PHE A 11 -8.19 -6.08 10.74
C PHE A 11 -9.11 -5.34 11.72
N TYR A 12 -9.74 -4.25 11.26
CA TYR A 12 -10.89 -3.64 11.92
C TYR A 12 -11.77 -2.89 10.92
N THR A 13 -13.01 -2.63 11.32
CA THR A 13 -13.99 -1.86 10.53
C THR A 13 -14.58 -0.72 11.34
N THR A 14 -15.07 0.29 10.62
CA THR A 14 -15.82 1.44 11.13
C THR A 14 -17.01 1.68 10.18
N PRO A 15 -17.96 2.57 10.53
CA PRO A 15 -19.04 2.93 9.61
C PRO A 15 -18.58 3.53 8.27
N TYR A 16 -17.35 4.06 8.19
CA TYR A 16 -16.84 4.77 7.01
C TYR A 16 -15.75 3.99 6.24
N GLY A 17 -15.40 2.77 6.68
CA GLY A 17 -14.39 1.99 5.99
C GLY A 17 -13.76 0.89 6.85
N ALA A 18 -12.67 0.34 6.36
CA ALA A 18 -11.97 -0.77 6.96
C ALA A 18 -10.45 -0.61 6.83
N ALA A 19 -9.71 -1.20 7.76
CA ALA A 19 -8.26 -1.29 7.68
C ALA A 19 -7.86 -2.76 7.51
N TYR A 20 -6.92 -3.01 6.59
CA TYR A 20 -6.38 -4.34 6.31
C TYR A 20 -4.91 -4.40 6.73
N LEU A 21 -4.50 -5.52 7.32
CA LEU A 21 -3.12 -5.75 7.74
C LEU A 21 -2.43 -6.68 6.73
N GLY A 22 -1.28 -6.25 6.20
CA GLY A 22 -0.44 -7.04 5.30
C GLY A 22 0.40 -6.16 4.38
N ASP A 23 1.00 -6.77 3.35
CA ASP A 23 1.73 -6.04 2.32
C ASP A 23 0.74 -5.28 1.42
N ALA A 24 0.87 -3.95 1.38
CA ALA A 24 -0.02 -3.10 0.60
C ALA A 24 0.02 -3.43 -0.91
N LEU A 25 1.15 -3.90 -1.44
CA LEU A 25 1.27 -4.23 -2.87
C LEU A 25 0.37 -5.42 -3.25
N ASP A 26 0.23 -6.41 -2.36
CA ASP A 26 -0.66 -7.56 -2.58
C ASP A 26 -2.13 -7.16 -2.61
N TYR A 27 -2.51 -6.15 -1.82
CA TYR A 27 -3.87 -5.60 -1.83
C TYR A 27 -4.13 -4.75 -3.07
N LEU A 28 -3.20 -3.87 -3.44
CA LEU A 28 -3.32 -3.00 -4.62
C LEU A 28 -3.49 -3.81 -5.92
N ARG A 29 -2.78 -4.94 -6.05
CA ARG A 29 -2.94 -5.87 -7.19
C ARG A 29 -4.35 -6.45 -7.35
N GLN A 30 -5.11 -6.53 -6.26
CA GLN A 30 -6.50 -7.03 -6.25
C GLN A 30 -7.53 -5.93 -6.55
N MET A 31 -7.11 -4.66 -6.59
CA MET A 31 -8.03 -3.55 -6.82
C MET A 31 -8.40 -3.44 -8.30
N GLU A 32 -9.68 -3.16 -8.54
CA GLU A 32 -10.18 -2.83 -9.86
C GLU A 32 -9.71 -1.42 -10.26
N PRO A 33 -9.30 -1.20 -11.51
CA PRO A 33 -8.93 0.14 -12.00
C PRO A 33 -10.04 1.16 -11.87
N GLU A 34 -9.67 2.44 -11.78
CA GLU A 34 -10.60 3.59 -11.77
C GLU A 34 -11.61 3.55 -10.61
N THR A 35 -11.24 2.95 -9.47
CA THR A 35 -12.10 2.85 -8.28
C THR A 35 -11.66 3.72 -7.10
N VAL A 36 -10.52 4.41 -7.22
CA VAL A 36 -9.93 5.24 -6.16
C VAL A 36 -9.77 6.69 -6.64
N ASP A 37 -10.43 7.62 -5.96
CA ASP A 37 -10.33 9.05 -6.27
C ASP A 37 -9.05 9.70 -5.72
N LEU A 38 -8.50 9.18 -4.61
CA LEU A 38 -7.33 9.75 -3.94
C LEU A 38 -6.52 8.68 -3.21
N ILE A 39 -5.22 8.64 -3.50
CA ILE A 39 -4.23 7.86 -2.75
C ILE A 39 -3.39 8.81 -1.90
N VAL A 40 -3.40 8.60 -0.58
CA VAL A 40 -2.52 9.31 0.36
C VAL A 40 -1.57 8.30 0.98
N THR A 41 -0.27 8.49 0.78
CA THR A 41 0.75 7.59 1.32
C THR A 41 2.01 8.36 1.72
N SER A 42 2.69 7.87 2.75
CA SER A 42 4.00 8.34 3.22
C SER A 42 4.95 7.13 3.29
N PRO A 43 5.36 6.58 2.13
CA PRO A 43 6.20 5.38 2.09
C PRO A 43 7.49 5.59 2.90
N PRO A 44 8.04 4.52 3.50
CA PRO A 44 9.26 4.61 4.27
C PRO A 44 10.41 5.13 3.41
N PHE A 45 10.86 6.35 3.69
CA PHE A 45 11.94 6.97 2.93
C PHE A 45 13.26 6.19 3.10
N ALA A 46 14.05 6.10 2.04
CA ALA A 46 15.37 5.50 2.10
C ALA A 46 16.32 6.37 2.94
N LEU A 47 16.37 6.07 4.23
CA LEU A 47 17.24 6.77 5.17
C LEU A 47 18.64 6.16 5.11
N LYS A 48 19.67 7.02 5.12
CA LYS A 48 21.09 6.62 5.25
C LYS A 48 21.39 5.81 6.52
N ARG A 49 20.51 5.86 7.52
CA ARG A 49 20.57 5.06 8.75
C ARG A 49 19.44 4.03 8.73
N LYS A 50 19.80 2.74 8.74
CA LYS A 50 18.84 1.63 8.87
C LYS A 50 18.04 1.80 10.16
N LYS A 51 16.71 1.82 10.04
CA LYS A 51 15.81 1.73 11.18
C LYS A 51 15.67 0.27 11.59
N GLU A 52 15.21 0.07 12.81
CA GLU A 52 15.09 -1.25 13.45
C GLU A 52 14.10 -2.18 12.70
N TYR A 53 13.13 -1.60 11.99
CA TYR A 53 12.18 -2.32 11.15
C TYR A 53 12.64 -2.52 9.69
N GLY A 54 13.86 -2.10 9.35
CA GLY A 54 14.42 -2.15 7.99
C GLY A 54 14.03 -0.94 7.11
N ASN A 55 14.88 -0.64 6.13
CA ASN A 55 14.61 0.33 5.06
C ASN A 55 15.08 -0.29 3.74
N VAL A 56 14.45 0.12 2.64
CA VAL A 56 15.05 -0.08 1.31
C VAL A 56 16.32 0.79 1.22
N GLU A 57 17.39 0.24 0.65
CA GLU A 57 18.61 1.01 0.39
C GLU A 57 18.30 2.17 -0.57
N ALA A 58 19.08 3.24 -0.50
CA ALA A 58 18.80 4.46 -1.28
C ALA A 58 18.83 4.18 -2.79
N GLU A 59 19.71 3.29 -3.22
CA GLU A 59 19.88 2.89 -4.61
C GLU A 59 18.68 2.08 -5.13
N ASP A 60 17.98 1.37 -4.24
CA ASP A 60 16.86 0.48 -4.59
C ASP A 60 15.48 1.13 -4.37
N TYR A 61 15.43 2.32 -3.75
CA TYR A 61 14.17 2.98 -3.39
C TYR A 61 13.26 3.25 -4.59
N VAL A 62 13.83 3.78 -5.69
CA VAL A 62 13.04 4.09 -6.90
C VAL A 62 12.51 2.81 -7.55
N PRO A 63 13.34 1.78 -7.84
CA PRO A 63 12.84 0.49 -8.32
C PRO A 63 11.75 -0.12 -7.44
N TRP A 64 11.93 -0.10 -6.11
CA TRP A 64 10.95 -0.60 -5.16
C TRP A 64 9.63 0.17 -5.21
N PHE A 65 9.68 1.50 -5.26
CA PHE A 65 8.48 2.33 -5.26
C PHE A 65 7.69 2.23 -6.58
N LEU A 66 8.37 1.97 -7.70
CA LEU A 66 7.71 1.82 -9.00
C LEU A 66 6.69 0.67 -9.01
N ASP A 67 6.92 -0.40 -8.27
CA ASP A 67 5.95 -1.50 -8.15
C ASP A 67 4.60 -1.01 -7.58
N PHE A 68 4.62 -0.10 -6.60
CA PHE A 68 3.41 0.53 -6.08
C PHE A 68 2.80 1.51 -7.09
N ALA A 69 3.62 2.34 -7.73
CA ALA A 69 3.16 3.33 -8.69
C ALA A 69 2.44 2.69 -9.89
N LEU A 70 2.85 1.49 -10.31
CA LEU A 70 2.18 0.73 -11.38
C LEU A 70 0.79 0.22 -10.99
N GLU A 71 0.54 -0.02 -9.71
CA GLU A 71 -0.76 -0.48 -9.21
C GLU A 71 -1.69 0.66 -8.78
N PHE A 72 -1.23 1.92 -8.86
CA PHE A 72 -2.08 3.11 -8.67
C PHE A 72 -2.91 3.37 -9.93
N LYS A 73 -3.91 2.52 -10.14
CA LYS A 73 -4.73 2.42 -11.36
C LYS A 73 -6.21 2.73 -11.11
#